data_AF-A0A1D1ZIT5-F1
#
_entry.id   AF-A0A1D1ZIT5-F1
#
_cell.length_a   1.000
_cell.length_b   1.000
_cell.length_c   1.000
_cell.angle_alpha   90.00
_cell.angle_beta   90.00
_cell.angle_gamma   90.00
#
_symmetry.space_group_name_H-M   'P 1'
#
loop_
_entity.id
_entity.type
_entity.pdbx_description
1 polymer ?
#
loop_
_entity_poly.entity_id
_entity_poly.type
_entity_poly.pdbx_seq_one_letter_code
_entity_poly.pdbx_strand_id
1 'polypeptide(L)'
;SDDGGSELTLYGLVEAARFARHWLPFCRENRLAVRCPEAFFRSGGGGGSFDEVKMMYESMKRRVERAVEGGWVTNVQDFTKEEREAFRKWTAGFKRDEHPPVVQVLLEVGKNVDISGCPMPNLVYVSREKSCTYPHQFKAGALNTLMRVSGIMTNAPFILTLDCDMYCNDPQAPQRALCYLLNSEEVASRLAYVQFSINFQRLDRDDIYGNELKRVLQINPLGMDGVRGPDYFGSGCFFARRSLSGGPPLSPSQVNLTDRFPVNSSISCEEALRNAHQVASCAFEQDTEWGSQMGFRYGSLVEDFFTSYCLQCEGWESVFCNPPRPAFLGDAPITLHDALSQIKRWTVGNMEVIFSKYCPLKFGTRTAPLLTSMCFAYYALWGIWCIPMVTYAFLPQIALLHGVALFPKVSDPWFYIYAYIFLAAYAQDALEFLMAGGTIQRWWNDQRIWMIRGVTCHPFGIIEFLLKRTGISNFGFNITSKVMEDEQSKRYTEGIMDFGVASPFFVSLGTIAIVNLIAFLMGLVKTLREEIIIEVMFLQLFLSGFLVVNSWPVYEAMLLRRDGGRMPWKVSIISIFLTGILYYASYFVFNI
;
A
#
# COMPACT_ATOMS: atom_id res chain seq x y z
N SER A 1 -4.61 14.90 8.84
CA SER A 1 -3.49 14.86 9.78
C SER A 1 -2.21 15.07 9.02
N ASP A 2 -1.21 15.69 9.64
CA ASP A 2 0.11 15.88 9.07
C ASP A 2 1.18 15.45 10.07
N ASP A 3 1.94 14.42 9.69
CA ASP A 3 3.01 13.82 10.51
C ASP A 3 4.36 14.54 10.37
N GLY A 4 4.50 15.40 9.35
CA GLY A 4 5.68 16.22 9.14
C GLY A 4 5.60 17.59 9.83
N GLY A 5 4.40 17.99 10.26
CA GLY A 5 4.16 19.28 10.91
C GLY A 5 4.54 20.44 10.01
N SER A 6 4.21 20.38 8.72
CA SER A 6 4.56 21.41 7.74
C SER A 6 3.48 22.49 7.66
N GLU A 7 3.88 23.75 7.80
CA GLU A 7 2.98 24.89 7.56
C GLU A 7 2.43 24.91 6.14
N LEU A 8 3.18 24.35 5.16
CA LEU A 8 2.74 24.26 3.77
C LEU A 8 1.54 23.33 3.60
N THR A 9 1.45 22.26 4.42
CA THR A 9 0.31 21.35 4.42
C THR A 9 -0.92 22.03 5.03
N LEU A 10 -0.76 22.80 6.11
CA LEU A 10 -1.84 23.63 6.64
C LEU A 10 -2.30 24.67 5.61
N TYR A 11 -1.36 25.34 4.93
CA TYR A 11 -1.67 26.32 3.89
C TYR A 11 -2.47 25.71 2.73
N GLY A 12 -2.05 24.54 2.24
CA GLY A 12 -2.80 23.81 1.22
C GLY A 12 -4.24 23.50 1.65
N LEU A 13 -4.45 23.13 2.92
CA LEU A 13 -5.79 22.88 3.47
C LEU A 13 -6.63 24.16 3.62
N VAL A 14 -6.02 25.29 4.01
CA VAL A 14 -6.70 26.59 4.07
C VAL A 14 -7.18 27.01 2.68
N GLU A 15 -6.31 26.94 1.67
CA GLU A 15 -6.64 27.26 0.29
C GLU A 15 -7.70 26.31 -0.29
N ALA A 16 -7.61 25.01 0.01
CA ALA A 16 -8.63 24.04 -0.36
C ALA A 16 -9.98 24.30 0.32
N ALA A 17 -9.99 24.70 1.60
CA ALA A 17 -11.20 25.06 2.34
C ALA A 17 -11.90 26.28 1.74
N ARG A 18 -11.13 27.29 1.32
CA ARG A 18 -11.65 28.46 0.60
C ARG A 18 -12.29 28.06 -0.73
N PHE A 19 -11.60 27.24 -1.52
CA PHE A 19 -12.14 26.73 -2.79
C PHE A 19 -13.37 25.83 -2.60
N ALA A 20 -13.41 25.03 -1.54
CA ALA A 20 -14.53 24.13 -1.24
C ALA A 20 -15.87 24.86 -1.10
N ARG A 21 -15.87 26.13 -0.66
CA ARG A 21 -17.08 26.98 -0.59
C ARG A 21 -17.71 27.24 -1.95
N HIS A 22 -16.97 27.10 -3.04
CA HIS A 22 -17.47 27.19 -4.42
C HIS A 22 -17.68 25.79 -5.00
N TRP A 23 -16.75 24.87 -4.74
CA TRP A 23 -16.76 23.53 -5.32
C TRP A 23 -17.90 22.64 -4.83
N LEU A 24 -18.21 22.66 -3.53
CA LEU A 24 -19.27 21.81 -2.96
C LEU A 24 -20.67 22.14 -3.50
N PRO A 25 -21.14 23.41 -3.52
CA PRO A 25 -22.44 23.74 -4.13
C PRO A 25 -22.45 23.42 -5.62
N PHE A 26 -21.38 23.77 -6.35
CA PHE A 26 -21.23 23.41 -7.76
C PHE A 26 -21.41 21.90 -8.01
N CYS A 27 -20.79 21.05 -7.19
CA CYS A 27 -20.96 19.60 -7.31
C CYS A 27 -22.39 19.13 -7.02
N ARG A 28 -23.11 19.78 -6.10
CA ARG A 28 -24.49 19.41 -5.75
C ARG A 28 -25.46 19.84 -6.85
N GLU A 29 -25.37 21.08 -7.30
CA GLU A 29 -26.20 21.67 -8.36
C GLU A 29 -26.08 20.88 -9.66
N ASN A 30 -24.85 20.51 -10.04
CA ASN A 30 -24.57 19.76 -11.27
C ASN A 30 -24.61 18.23 -11.08
N ARG A 31 -24.94 17.74 -9.87
CA ARG A 31 -25.01 16.30 -9.52
C ARG A 31 -23.76 15.52 -9.94
N LEU A 32 -22.58 16.10 -9.74
CA LEU A 32 -21.32 15.50 -10.19
C LEU A 32 -21.05 14.19 -9.46
N ALA A 33 -20.69 13.15 -10.20
CA ALA A 33 -20.24 11.89 -9.60
C ALA A 33 -18.78 11.99 -9.13
N VAL A 34 -17.90 12.55 -9.96
CA VAL A 34 -16.48 12.74 -9.62
C VAL A 34 -16.34 13.99 -8.75
N ARG A 35 -15.94 13.80 -7.48
CA ARG A 35 -15.80 14.90 -6.50
C ARG A 35 -14.39 15.47 -6.39
N CYS A 36 -13.39 14.78 -6.94
CA CYS A 36 -12.03 15.28 -7.05
C CYS A 36 -11.93 16.28 -8.21
N PRO A 37 -11.60 17.56 -7.98
CA PRO A 37 -11.54 18.58 -9.02
C PRO A 37 -10.55 18.23 -10.15
N GLU A 38 -9.34 17.79 -9.79
CA GLU A 38 -8.31 17.39 -10.76
C GLU A 38 -8.83 16.28 -11.69
N ALA A 39 -9.43 15.24 -11.12
CA ALA A 39 -9.97 14.12 -11.89
C ALA A 39 -11.14 14.56 -12.79
N PHE A 40 -12.02 15.43 -12.28
CA PHE A 40 -13.16 15.95 -13.04
C PHE A 40 -12.70 16.79 -14.26
N PHE A 41 -11.87 17.81 -14.03
CA PHE A 41 -11.43 18.70 -15.12
C PHE A 41 -10.53 18.02 -16.13
N ARG A 42 -9.73 17.03 -15.72
CA ARG A 42 -8.92 16.22 -16.64
C ARG A 42 -9.77 15.37 -17.59
N SER A 43 -10.93 14.91 -17.15
CA SER A 43 -11.83 14.08 -17.97
C SER A 43 -12.61 14.83 -19.05
N GLY A 44 -12.26 16.11 -19.30
CA GLY A 44 -12.94 16.95 -20.29
C GLY A 44 -14.24 17.57 -19.77
N GLY A 45 -14.44 17.61 -18.45
CA GLY A 45 -15.53 18.38 -17.83
C GLY A 45 -15.28 19.89 -18.00
N GLY A 46 -15.62 20.45 -19.16
CA GLY A 46 -15.38 21.86 -19.45
C GLY A 46 -16.22 22.37 -20.63
N GLY A 47 -17.00 23.41 -20.35
CA GLY A 47 -17.79 24.18 -21.33
C GLY A 47 -18.75 25.12 -20.61
N GLY A 48 -18.64 26.43 -20.85
CA GLY A 48 -19.56 27.44 -20.32
C GLY A 48 -19.31 27.77 -18.84
N SER A 49 -20.32 27.64 -17.98
CA SER A 49 -20.25 27.98 -16.54
C SER A 49 -19.20 27.17 -15.76
N PHE A 50 -18.65 26.11 -16.35
CA PHE A 50 -17.58 25.30 -15.77
C PHE A 50 -16.21 25.99 -15.81
N ASP A 51 -16.01 26.94 -16.72
CA ASP A 51 -14.72 27.61 -16.92
C ASP A 51 -14.36 28.51 -15.73
N GLU A 52 -15.35 29.15 -15.11
CA GLU A 52 -15.12 29.98 -13.92
C GLU A 52 -14.60 29.15 -12.73
N VAL A 53 -15.28 28.05 -12.41
CA VAL A 53 -14.87 27.15 -11.32
C VAL A 53 -13.53 26.48 -11.62
N LYS A 54 -13.27 26.14 -12.90
CA LYS A 54 -11.96 25.63 -13.33
C LYS A 54 -10.87 26.68 -13.13
N MET A 55 -11.08 27.94 -13.50
CA MET A 55 -10.13 29.01 -13.26
C MET A 55 -9.86 29.22 -11.77
N MET A 56 -10.88 29.12 -10.91
CA MET A 56 -10.72 29.17 -9.45
C MET A 56 -9.86 28.01 -8.94
N TYR A 57 -10.11 26.79 -9.42
CA TYR A 57 -9.32 25.61 -9.08
C TYR A 57 -7.85 25.79 -9.48
N GLU A 58 -7.57 26.16 -10.74
CA GLU A 58 -6.21 26.37 -11.25
C GLU A 58 -5.50 27.55 -10.56
N SER A 59 -6.25 28.56 -10.11
CA SER A 59 -5.70 29.66 -9.31
C SER A 59 -5.27 29.17 -7.92
N MET A 60 -6.12 28.40 -7.24
CA MET A 60 -5.81 27.79 -5.95
C MET A 60 -4.61 26.84 -6.06
N LYS A 61 -4.62 25.94 -7.04
CA LYS A 61 -3.53 25.00 -7.33
C LYS A 61 -2.18 25.72 -7.49
N ARG A 62 -2.12 26.75 -8.34
CA ARG A 62 -0.91 27.58 -8.53
C ARG A 62 -0.46 28.34 -7.29
N ARG A 63 -1.35 28.70 -6.36
CA ARG A 63 -0.95 29.31 -5.08
C ARG A 63 -0.25 28.29 -4.19
N VAL A 64 -0.81 27.08 -4.09
CA VAL A 64 -0.24 25.99 -3.32
C VAL A 64 1.10 25.54 -3.90
N GLU A 65 1.18 25.31 -5.22
CA GLU A 65 2.41 24.93 -5.91
C GLU A 65 3.53 25.95 -5.70
N ARG A 66 3.25 27.25 -5.85
CA ARG A 66 4.24 28.30 -5.58
C ARG A 66 4.72 28.33 -4.13
N ALA A 67 3.83 28.07 -3.16
CA ALA A 67 4.23 27.99 -1.77
C ALA A 67 5.12 26.77 -1.50
N VAL A 68 4.82 25.64 -2.14
CA VAL A 68 5.64 24.42 -2.06
C VAL A 68 7.00 24.60 -2.72
N GLU A 69 7.05 25.18 -3.91
CA GLU A 69 8.29 25.48 -4.65
C GLU A 69 9.16 26.51 -3.92
N GLY A 70 8.54 27.55 -3.34
CA GLY A 70 9.26 28.52 -2.51
C GLY A 70 9.71 27.93 -1.18
N GLY A 71 8.95 27.01 -0.60
CA GLY A 71 9.19 26.48 0.74
C GLY A 71 8.73 27.41 1.86
N TRP A 72 7.90 28.41 1.56
CA TRP A 72 7.28 29.30 2.54
C TRP A 72 5.87 29.71 2.10
N VAL A 73 5.05 30.09 3.08
CA VAL A 73 3.68 30.56 2.83
C VAL A 73 3.71 31.98 2.24
N THR A 74 3.08 32.17 1.09
CA THR A 74 2.96 33.48 0.43
C THR A 74 1.65 34.18 0.79
N ASN A 75 1.58 35.51 0.62
CA ASN A 75 0.37 36.33 0.81
C ASN A 75 -0.27 36.28 2.21
N VAL A 76 0.56 36.25 3.27
CA VAL A 76 0.10 36.28 4.68
C VAL A 76 -0.73 37.55 5.01
N GLN A 77 -0.66 38.59 4.17
CA GLN A 77 -1.49 39.79 4.32
C GLN A 77 -2.99 39.49 4.13
N ASP A 78 -3.32 38.55 3.24
CA ASP A 78 -4.71 38.14 2.92
C ASP A 78 -5.31 37.20 3.98
N PHE A 79 -4.55 36.88 5.02
CA PHE A 79 -5.02 35.99 6.08
C PHE A 79 -5.95 36.71 7.05
N THR A 80 -6.94 35.98 7.55
CA THR A 80 -7.74 36.43 8.68
C THR A 80 -6.87 36.54 9.93
N LYS A 81 -7.42 37.15 10.99
CA LYS A 81 -6.71 37.24 12.28
C LYS A 81 -6.43 35.85 12.84
N GLU A 82 -7.38 34.94 12.71
CA GLU A 82 -7.32 33.56 13.19
C GLU A 82 -6.30 32.74 12.40
N GLU A 83 -6.26 32.90 11.07
CA GLU A 83 -5.26 32.26 10.23
C GLU A 83 -3.85 32.74 10.60
N ARG A 84 -3.63 34.07 10.73
CA ARG A 84 -2.34 34.60 11.18
C ARG A 84 -1.89 34.04 12.52
N GLU A 85 -2.83 33.88 13.46
CA GLU A 85 -2.52 33.28 14.76
C GLU A 85 -2.18 31.79 14.64
N ALA A 86 -2.86 31.05 13.76
CA ALA A 86 -2.56 29.65 13.51
C ALA A 86 -1.13 29.46 12.95
N PHE A 87 -0.71 30.31 12.00
CA PHE A 87 0.62 30.21 11.39
C PHE A 87 1.76 30.67 12.30
N ARG A 88 1.50 31.48 13.34
CA ARG A 88 2.51 31.86 14.34
C ARG A 88 3.07 30.67 15.15
N LYS A 89 2.41 29.52 15.11
CA LYS A 89 2.84 28.29 15.80
C LYS A 89 4.16 27.74 15.25
N TRP A 90 4.49 28.00 13.99
CA TRP A 90 5.74 27.60 13.35
C TRP A 90 6.88 28.57 13.70
N THR A 91 7.42 28.40 14.90
CA THR A 91 8.59 29.16 15.39
C THR A 91 9.89 28.49 14.97
N ALA A 92 11.03 29.17 15.17
CA ALA A 92 12.36 28.59 14.91
C ALA A 92 12.66 27.30 15.69
N GLY A 93 11.94 27.03 16.78
CA GLY A 93 12.05 25.79 17.56
C GLY A 93 11.20 24.64 17.03
N PHE A 94 10.30 24.88 16.07
CA PHE A 94 9.41 23.87 15.50
C PHE A 94 10.18 23.02 14.48
N LYS A 95 10.51 21.77 14.85
CA LYS A 95 11.23 20.83 13.98
C LYS A 95 10.35 19.63 13.69
N ARG A 96 10.54 19.00 12.53
CA ARG A 96 9.77 17.83 12.07
C ARG A 96 9.71 16.66 13.09
N ASP A 97 10.76 16.50 13.89
CA ASP A 97 10.92 15.46 14.89
C ASP A 97 10.71 15.96 16.33
N GLU A 98 10.59 17.27 16.53
CA GLU A 98 10.43 17.91 17.84
C GLU A 98 9.55 19.16 17.72
N HIS A 99 8.26 19.01 18.01
CA HIS A 99 7.30 20.11 17.97
C HIS A 99 6.04 19.82 18.80
N PRO A 100 5.40 20.87 19.37
CA PRO A 100 4.12 20.72 20.07
C PRO A 100 3.00 20.29 19.11
N PRO A 101 1.87 19.77 19.62
CA PRO A 101 0.73 19.48 18.78
C PRO A 101 0.14 20.77 18.20
N VAL A 102 -0.35 20.71 16.97
CA VAL A 102 -1.09 21.78 16.30
C VAL A 102 -2.48 21.26 15.95
N VAL A 103 -3.49 21.75 16.65
CA VAL A 103 -4.89 21.52 16.30
C VAL A 103 -5.51 22.83 15.84
N GLN A 104 -6.10 22.83 14.64
CA GLN A 104 -6.72 24.02 14.05
C GLN A 104 -8.07 23.66 13.42
N VAL A 105 -9.13 24.32 13.86
CA VAL A 105 -10.44 24.24 13.19
C VAL A 105 -10.44 25.24 12.04
N LEU A 106 -10.62 24.73 10.82
CA LEU A 106 -10.66 25.52 9.58
C LEU A 106 -12.09 25.83 9.14
N LEU A 107 -13.01 24.87 9.34
CA LEU A 107 -14.44 25.01 9.08
C LEU A 107 -15.22 24.41 10.24
N GLU A 108 -16.29 25.07 10.66
CA GLU A 108 -17.23 24.60 11.67
C GLU A 108 -18.68 24.74 11.20
N VAL A 109 -19.45 23.65 11.35
CA VAL A 109 -20.88 23.60 11.06
C VAL A 109 -21.60 24.63 11.92
N GLY A 110 -22.48 25.42 11.30
CA GLY A 110 -23.23 26.50 11.97
C GLY A 110 -22.47 27.83 12.04
N LYS A 111 -21.16 27.86 11.79
CA LYS A 111 -20.38 29.11 11.67
C LYS A 111 -20.00 29.43 10.23
N ASN A 112 -19.60 28.42 9.47
CA ASN A 112 -19.17 28.60 8.08
C ASN A 112 -20.25 28.12 7.11
N VAL A 113 -20.51 28.93 6.07
CA VAL A 113 -21.42 28.62 4.97
C VAL A 113 -20.72 28.74 3.62
N ASP A 114 -21.20 27.98 2.65
CA ASP A 114 -20.79 28.13 1.25
C ASP A 114 -21.45 29.33 0.57
N ILE A 115 -21.15 29.54 -0.71
CA ILE A 115 -21.70 30.66 -1.49
C ILE A 115 -23.22 30.59 -1.69
N SER A 116 -23.82 29.40 -1.51
CA SER A 116 -25.27 29.20 -1.57
C SER A 116 -25.97 29.36 -0.21
N GLY A 117 -25.20 29.69 0.84
CA GLY A 117 -25.71 29.80 2.21
C GLY A 117 -25.90 28.47 2.93
N CYS A 118 -25.50 27.34 2.34
CA CYS A 118 -25.57 26.04 3.01
C CYS A 118 -24.40 25.87 4.01
N PRO A 119 -24.62 25.21 5.17
CA PRO A 119 -23.56 24.94 6.13
C PRO A 119 -22.41 24.11 5.55
N MET A 120 -21.17 24.51 5.85
CA MET A 120 -19.97 23.75 5.49
C MET A 120 -19.69 22.65 6.53
N PRO A 121 -19.22 21.45 6.11
CA PRO A 121 -18.79 20.41 7.04
C PRO A 121 -17.61 20.85 7.91
N ASN A 122 -17.50 20.28 9.11
CA ASN A 122 -16.34 20.50 9.98
C ASN A 122 -15.05 20.07 9.27
N LEU A 123 -14.02 20.92 9.34
CA LEU A 123 -12.68 20.60 8.85
C LEU A 123 -11.66 20.96 9.94
N VAL A 124 -10.94 19.97 10.44
CA VAL A 124 -9.95 20.12 11.50
C VAL A 124 -8.59 19.64 11.00
N TYR A 125 -7.61 20.53 11.02
CA TYR A 125 -6.20 20.18 10.85
C TYR A 125 -5.62 19.71 12.19
N VAL A 126 -4.88 18.61 12.12
CA VAL A 126 -4.18 18.03 13.27
C VAL A 126 -2.77 17.69 12.81
N SER A 127 -1.79 18.29 13.46
CA SER A 127 -0.43 17.75 13.53
C SER A 127 -0.20 17.33 14.97
N ARG A 128 0.09 16.06 15.19
CA ARG A 128 0.32 15.51 16.53
C ARG A 128 1.65 15.99 17.08
N GLU A 129 1.81 15.94 18.40
CA GLU A 129 3.11 16.24 19.01
C GLU A 129 4.17 15.25 18.51
N LYS A 130 5.37 15.77 18.26
CA LYS A 130 6.56 14.97 17.96
C LYS A 130 7.61 15.29 19.02
N SER A 131 8.22 14.25 19.56
CA SER A 131 9.36 14.37 20.45
C SER A 131 10.34 13.26 20.15
N CYS A 132 11.64 13.57 20.25
CA CYS A 132 12.71 12.59 20.15
C CYS A 132 12.67 11.53 21.26
N THR A 133 11.90 11.78 22.33
CA THR A 133 11.82 10.90 23.51
C THR A 133 10.77 9.79 23.37
N TYR A 134 9.75 9.97 22.52
CA TYR A 134 8.64 9.02 22.38
C TYR A 134 8.60 8.41 20.98
N PRO A 135 8.41 7.08 20.85
CA PRO A 135 8.24 6.46 19.56
C PRO A 135 6.91 6.92 18.93
N HIS A 136 6.98 7.51 17.74
CA HIS A 136 5.78 8.06 17.11
C HIS A 136 4.91 7.01 16.39
N GLN A 137 5.36 5.76 16.21
CA GLN A 137 4.52 4.67 15.66
C GLN A 137 3.91 4.94 14.27
N PHE A 138 4.61 5.70 13.42
CA PHE A 138 4.24 5.96 12.02
C PHE A 138 2.74 6.26 11.81
N LYS A 139 2.10 5.64 10.83
CA LYS A 139 0.70 5.88 10.46
C LYS A 139 -0.27 5.44 11.57
N ALA A 140 -0.02 4.32 12.25
CA ALA A 140 -0.85 3.84 13.36
C ALA A 140 -1.02 4.91 14.45
N GLY A 141 0.08 5.53 14.90
CA GLY A 141 0.03 6.56 15.93
C GLY A 141 -0.67 7.85 15.46
N ALA A 142 -0.57 8.18 14.17
CA ALA A 142 -1.28 9.31 13.59
C ALA A 142 -2.80 9.07 13.59
N LEU A 143 -3.21 7.86 13.19
CA LEU A 143 -4.61 7.43 13.22
C LEU A 143 -5.16 7.37 14.65
N ASN A 144 -4.38 6.89 15.62
CA ASN A 144 -4.78 6.89 17.03
C ASN A 144 -4.94 8.30 17.59
N THR A 145 -4.03 9.22 17.25
CA THR A 145 -4.17 10.63 17.61
C THR A 145 -5.45 11.25 17.04
N LEU A 146 -5.72 11.01 15.75
CA LEU A 146 -6.97 11.44 15.11
C LEU A 146 -8.21 10.84 15.79
N MET A 147 -8.15 9.56 16.18
CA MET A 147 -9.27 8.88 16.84
C MET A 147 -9.60 9.54 18.17
N ARG A 148 -8.58 9.93 18.95
CA ARG A 148 -8.73 10.67 20.21
C ARG A 148 -9.27 12.08 20.02
N VAL A 149 -8.64 12.88 19.15
CA VAL A 149 -9.07 14.26 18.87
C VAL A 149 -10.50 14.28 18.34
N SER A 150 -10.84 13.40 17.40
CA SER A 150 -12.21 13.27 16.88
C SER A 150 -13.20 12.84 17.98
N GLY A 151 -12.79 11.95 18.90
CA GLY A 151 -13.62 11.46 19.99
C GLY A 151 -14.13 12.56 20.91
N ILE A 152 -13.34 13.60 21.15
CA ILE A 152 -13.73 14.72 22.02
C ILE A 152 -14.34 15.91 21.28
N MET A 153 -14.11 16.02 19.97
CA MET A 153 -14.64 17.10 19.14
C MET A 153 -16.03 16.78 18.58
N THR A 154 -16.18 15.62 17.95
CA THR A 154 -17.43 15.26 17.23
C THR A 154 -18.00 13.91 17.63
N ASN A 155 -17.17 13.03 18.23
CA ASN A 155 -17.51 11.68 18.67
C ASN A 155 -18.31 10.85 17.64
N ALA A 156 -17.97 10.99 16.36
CA ALA A 156 -18.70 10.28 15.30
C ALA A 156 -18.59 8.75 15.47
N PRO A 157 -19.70 7.99 15.39
CA PRO A 157 -19.71 6.55 15.65
C PRO A 157 -18.99 5.74 14.57
N PHE A 158 -18.80 6.32 13.38
CA PHE A 158 -18.12 5.69 12.26
C PHE A 158 -16.94 6.55 11.79
N ILE A 159 -15.86 5.88 11.37
CA ILE A 159 -14.59 6.52 10.98
C ILE A 159 -14.19 5.98 9.61
N LEU A 160 -14.04 6.86 8.62
CA LEU A 160 -13.43 6.52 7.35
C LEU A 160 -11.93 6.77 7.41
N THR A 161 -11.12 5.75 7.11
CA THR A 161 -9.68 5.92 6.87
C THR A 161 -9.42 6.07 5.37
N LEU A 162 -8.67 7.09 4.98
CA LEU A 162 -8.33 7.37 3.58
C LEU A 162 -6.91 7.92 3.48
N ASP A 163 -6.12 7.36 2.57
CA ASP A 163 -4.76 7.86 2.25
C ASP A 163 -4.79 9.11 1.36
N CYS A 164 -3.71 9.89 1.37
CA CYS A 164 -3.63 11.17 0.66
C CYS A 164 -3.64 11.02 -0.87
N ASP A 165 -3.22 9.89 -1.39
CA ASP A 165 -3.26 9.56 -2.82
C ASP A 165 -4.57 8.87 -3.23
N MET A 166 -5.53 8.73 -2.31
CA MET A 166 -6.83 8.11 -2.54
C MET A 166 -7.94 9.16 -2.47
N TYR A 167 -8.91 9.08 -3.38
CA TYR A 167 -10.10 9.92 -3.33
C TYR A 167 -11.39 9.11 -3.49
N CYS A 168 -12.48 9.65 -2.94
CA CYS A 168 -13.81 9.09 -3.10
C CYS A 168 -14.34 9.35 -4.52
N ASN A 169 -14.46 8.29 -5.31
CA ASN A 169 -14.93 8.30 -6.69
C ASN A 169 -16.42 7.99 -6.83
N ASP A 170 -17.01 7.24 -5.88
CA ASP A 170 -18.46 7.06 -5.77
C ASP A 170 -19.01 7.84 -4.57
N PRO A 171 -19.77 8.94 -4.76
CA PRO A 171 -20.33 9.70 -3.66
C PRO A 171 -21.35 8.91 -2.81
N GLN A 172 -21.80 7.74 -3.26
CA GLN A 172 -22.65 6.84 -2.49
C GLN A 172 -21.88 5.94 -1.52
N ALA A 173 -20.55 5.96 -1.51
CA ALA A 173 -19.74 5.09 -0.64
C ALA A 173 -20.15 5.18 0.85
N PRO A 174 -20.39 6.38 1.45
CA PRO A 174 -20.87 6.46 2.83
C PRO A 174 -22.23 5.80 3.03
N GLN A 175 -23.17 5.98 2.10
CA GLN A 175 -24.50 5.37 2.18
C GLN A 175 -24.41 3.83 2.13
N ARG A 176 -23.59 3.30 1.22
CA ARG A 176 -23.33 1.85 1.10
C ARG A 176 -22.72 1.28 2.38
N ALA A 177 -21.75 1.97 2.97
CA ALA A 177 -21.15 1.55 4.23
C ALA A 177 -22.18 1.51 5.37
N LEU A 178 -23.03 2.54 5.45
CA LEU A 178 -24.09 2.62 6.45
C LEU A 178 -25.14 1.51 6.29
N CYS A 179 -25.42 1.03 5.08
CA CYS A 179 -26.32 -0.12 4.89
C CYS A 179 -25.83 -1.38 5.64
N TYR A 180 -24.52 -1.59 5.76
CA TYR A 180 -23.95 -2.70 6.53
C TYR A 180 -23.86 -2.36 8.02
N LEU A 181 -23.36 -1.17 8.35
CA LEU A 181 -23.07 -0.76 9.73
C LEU A 181 -24.34 -0.44 10.54
N LEU A 182 -25.46 -0.16 9.88
CA LEU A 182 -26.78 0.10 10.46
C LEU A 182 -27.81 -0.98 10.07
N ASN A 183 -27.36 -2.18 9.72
CA ASN A 183 -28.25 -3.31 9.46
C ASN A 183 -28.95 -3.78 10.77
N SER A 184 -29.38 -5.04 10.84
CA SER A 184 -29.89 -5.61 12.10
C SER A 184 -28.87 -5.46 13.24
N GLU A 185 -29.37 -5.25 14.45
CA GLU A 185 -28.55 -5.08 15.65
C GLU A 185 -27.57 -6.25 15.83
N GLU A 186 -27.98 -7.46 15.50
CA GLU A 186 -27.11 -8.64 15.54
C GLU A 186 -25.86 -8.48 14.65
N VAL A 187 -26.04 -8.11 13.38
CA VAL A 187 -24.93 -7.94 12.43
C VAL A 187 -24.10 -6.71 12.80
N ALA A 188 -24.77 -5.58 13.04
CA ALA A 188 -24.13 -4.32 13.37
C ALA A 188 -23.30 -4.43 14.65
N SER A 189 -23.71 -5.27 15.62
CA SER A 189 -23.02 -5.47 16.91
C SER A 189 -21.73 -6.29 16.83
N ARG A 190 -21.51 -7.07 15.76
CA ARG A 190 -20.28 -7.87 15.54
C ARG A 190 -19.34 -7.26 14.50
N LEU A 191 -19.85 -6.35 13.66
CA LEU A 191 -19.09 -5.72 12.59
C LEU A 191 -18.13 -4.64 13.11
N ALA A 192 -16.83 -4.81 12.86
CA ALA A 192 -15.82 -3.80 13.13
C ALA A 192 -15.69 -2.79 11.99
N TYR A 193 -15.68 -3.26 10.74
CA TYR A 193 -15.49 -2.37 9.60
C TYR A 193 -16.03 -2.91 8.28
N VAL A 194 -16.26 -1.99 7.34
CA VAL A 194 -16.57 -2.27 5.94
C VAL A 194 -15.39 -1.83 5.08
N GLN A 195 -14.68 -2.79 4.50
CA GLN A 195 -13.56 -2.56 3.59
C GLN A 195 -14.07 -2.44 2.17
N PHE A 196 -13.82 -1.31 1.50
CA PHE A 196 -14.09 -1.20 0.07
C PHE A 196 -12.92 -1.74 -0.76
N SER A 197 -13.22 -2.22 -1.97
CA SER A 197 -12.19 -2.52 -2.96
C SER A 197 -11.31 -1.29 -3.20
N ILE A 198 -9.99 -1.45 -3.10
CA ILE A 198 -9.04 -0.43 -3.52
C ILE A 198 -8.74 -0.62 -5.01
N ASN A 199 -8.89 0.45 -5.78
CA ASN A 199 -8.62 0.45 -7.21
C ASN A 199 -7.67 1.60 -7.55
N PHE A 200 -6.88 1.41 -8.60
CA PHE A 200 -5.91 2.42 -9.03
C PHE A 200 -6.33 3.06 -10.35
N GLN A 201 -6.15 4.38 -10.44
CA GLN A 201 -6.28 5.12 -11.68
C GLN A 201 -4.93 5.19 -12.40
N ARG A 202 -4.97 5.52 -13.70
CA ARG A 202 -3.78 5.70 -14.56
C ARG A 202 -2.90 4.46 -14.69
N LEU A 203 -3.47 3.27 -14.48
CA LEU A 203 -2.78 2.04 -14.83
C LEU A 203 -2.44 2.04 -16.31
N ASP A 204 -1.22 1.64 -16.63
CA ASP A 204 -0.85 1.37 -18.00
C ASP A 204 -1.75 0.26 -18.58
N ARG A 205 -1.86 0.21 -19.91
CA ARG A 205 -2.81 -0.68 -20.59
C ARG A 205 -2.68 -2.14 -20.12
N ASP A 206 -1.44 -2.60 -19.93
CA ASP A 206 -1.11 -4.01 -19.71
C ASP A 206 -0.73 -4.31 -18.24
N ASP A 207 -0.86 -3.33 -17.35
CA ASP A 207 -0.48 -3.41 -15.93
C ASP A 207 0.89 -4.08 -15.74
N ILE A 208 1.93 -3.49 -16.35
CA ILE A 208 3.26 -4.11 -16.43
C ILE A 208 3.88 -4.41 -15.06
N TYR A 209 3.41 -3.74 -13.99
CA TYR A 209 3.88 -3.96 -12.62
C TYR A 209 2.91 -4.75 -11.73
N GLY A 210 1.80 -5.26 -12.28
CA GLY A 210 0.80 -5.97 -11.49
C GLY A 210 0.29 -5.12 -10.32
N ASN A 211 0.09 -3.82 -10.56
CA ASN A 211 -0.32 -2.84 -9.56
C ASN A 211 -1.79 -3.03 -9.16
N GLU A 212 -2.62 -3.67 -9.99
CA GLU A 212 -3.98 -4.03 -9.59
C GLU A 212 -4.00 -4.93 -8.35
N LEU A 213 -2.92 -5.68 -8.10
CA LEU A 213 -2.79 -6.62 -6.98
C LEU A 213 -4.05 -7.47 -6.81
N LYS A 214 -4.56 -7.94 -7.95
CA LYS A 214 -5.97 -8.34 -8.10
C LYS A 214 -6.37 -9.44 -7.14
N ARG A 215 -5.46 -10.38 -6.86
CA ARG A 215 -5.67 -11.43 -5.86
C ARG A 215 -5.88 -10.84 -4.46
N VAL A 216 -5.01 -9.94 -4.03
CA VAL A 216 -5.03 -9.35 -2.68
C VAL A 216 -6.22 -8.41 -2.51
N LEU A 217 -6.53 -7.58 -3.51
CA LEU A 217 -7.48 -6.47 -3.35
C LEU A 217 -8.89 -6.73 -3.90
N GLN A 218 -9.09 -7.78 -4.69
CA GLN A 218 -10.38 -8.06 -5.34
C GLN A 218 -10.83 -9.53 -5.23
N ILE A 219 -9.96 -10.50 -5.55
CA ILE A 219 -10.36 -11.91 -5.66
C ILE A 219 -10.45 -12.57 -4.28
N ASN A 220 -9.36 -12.58 -3.51
CA ASN A 220 -9.32 -13.24 -2.21
C ASN A 220 -10.29 -12.61 -1.19
N PRO A 221 -10.46 -11.27 -1.12
CA PRO A 221 -11.41 -10.65 -0.20
C PRO A 221 -12.86 -11.16 -0.35
N LEU A 222 -13.28 -11.47 -1.59
CA LEU A 222 -14.60 -12.06 -1.84
C LEU A 222 -14.75 -13.44 -1.19
N GLY A 223 -13.69 -14.26 -1.23
CA GLY A 223 -13.68 -15.56 -0.54
C GLY A 223 -13.64 -15.42 0.99
N MET A 224 -12.90 -14.44 1.50
CA MET A 224 -12.79 -14.16 2.94
C MET A 224 -14.10 -13.65 3.55
N ASP A 225 -14.92 -12.96 2.76
CA ASP A 225 -16.26 -12.49 3.15
C ASP A 225 -17.19 -13.65 3.53
N GLY A 226 -17.01 -14.82 2.92
CA GLY A 226 -17.72 -16.06 3.30
C GLY A 226 -17.26 -16.69 4.63
N VAL A 227 -16.25 -16.10 5.28
CA VAL A 227 -15.70 -16.57 6.56
C VAL A 227 -16.00 -15.55 7.65
N ARG A 228 -15.24 -14.45 7.71
CA ARG A 228 -15.40 -13.37 8.70
C ARG A 228 -15.05 -11.98 8.14
N GLY A 229 -14.93 -11.89 6.82
CA GLY A 229 -14.53 -10.67 6.11
C GLY A 229 -13.03 -10.54 5.88
N PRO A 230 -12.63 -9.61 4.99
CA PRO A 230 -11.24 -9.37 4.63
C PRO A 230 -10.48 -8.59 5.71
N ASP A 231 -9.15 -8.56 5.59
CA ASP A 231 -8.29 -7.65 6.32
C ASP A 231 -8.51 -6.18 5.92
N TYR A 232 -7.96 -5.27 6.72
CA TYR A 232 -7.98 -3.83 6.45
C TYR A 232 -6.80 -3.47 5.55
N PHE A 233 -7.06 -2.80 4.43
CA PHE A 233 -6.05 -2.49 3.41
C PHE A 233 -5.36 -1.12 3.57
N GLY A 234 -5.51 -0.49 4.73
CA GLY A 234 -4.91 0.83 5.01
C GLY A 234 -5.69 2.04 4.49
N SER A 235 -6.70 1.86 3.64
CA SER A 235 -7.49 2.95 3.05
C SER A 235 -8.88 2.47 2.58
N GLY A 236 -9.81 3.39 2.33
CA GLY A 236 -11.15 3.09 1.82
C GLY A 236 -12.00 2.23 2.77
N CYS A 237 -11.81 2.39 4.07
CA CYS A 237 -12.41 1.51 5.08
C CYS A 237 -13.21 2.31 6.11
N PHE A 238 -14.45 1.89 6.36
CA PHE A 238 -15.33 2.49 7.37
C PHE A 238 -15.35 1.63 8.63
N PHE A 239 -14.73 2.10 9.70
CA PHE A 239 -14.73 1.47 11.01
C PHE A 239 -15.92 1.92 11.86
N ALA A 240 -16.52 1.00 12.60
CA ALA A 240 -17.28 1.32 13.79
C ALA A 240 -16.31 1.72 14.89
N ARG A 241 -16.39 2.96 15.40
CA ARG A 241 -15.48 3.51 16.42
C ARG A 241 -15.30 2.56 17.61
N ARG A 242 -16.40 1.96 18.05
CA ARG A 242 -16.44 1.02 19.18
C ARG A 242 -15.51 -0.20 19.02
N SER A 243 -15.23 -0.63 17.78
CA SER A 243 -14.27 -1.72 17.52
C SER A 243 -12.83 -1.31 17.84
N LEU A 244 -12.54 -0.01 17.78
CA LEU A 244 -11.24 0.55 18.11
C LEU A 244 -11.15 1.01 19.57
N SER A 245 -12.21 0.84 20.38
CA SER A 245 -12.19 1.15 21.81
C SER A 245 -11.62 0.01 22.68
N GLY A 246 -11.27 -1.11 22.05
CA GLY A 246 -10.67 -2.29 22.69
C GLY A 246 -11.68 -3.31 23.21
N GLY A 247 -11.23 -4.57 23.25
CA GLY A 247 -12.02 -5.71 23.72
C GLY A 247 -12.91 -6.34 22.64
N PRO A 248 -13.53 -7.49 22.97
CA PRO A 248 -14.39 -8.22 22.06
C PRO A 248 -15.72 -7.48 21.78
N PRO A 249 -16.46 -7.88 20.72
CA PRO A 249 -17.82 -7.40 20.53
C PRO A 249 -18.67 -7.61 21.80
N LEU A 250 -19.53 -6.63 22.10
CA LEU A 250 -20.47 -6.64 23.24
C LEU A 250 -19.84 -6.50 24.63
N SER A 251 -18.54 -6.21 24.74
CA SER A 251 -17.93 -5.91 26.03
C SER A 251 -18.55 -4.64 26.67
N PRO A 252 -19.03 -4.69 27.94
CA PRO A 252 -19.64 -3.54 28.61
C PRO A 252 -18.63 -2.47 29.05
N SER A 253 -17.33 -2.76 29.02
CA SER A 253 -16.26 -1.91 29.55
C SER A 253 -15.47 -1.22 28.43
N GLN A 254 -16.16 -0.49 27.55
CA GLN A 254 -15.48 0.33 26.53
C GLN A 254 -15.04 1.65 27.17
N VAL A 255 -13.73 1.92 27.14
CA VAL A 255 -13.18 3.19 27.62
C VAL A 255 -13.71 4.32 26.73
N ASN A 256 -14.56 5.18 27.29
CA ASN A 256 -15.11 6.30 26.56
C ASN A 256 -14.37 7.59 26.95
N LEU A 257 -13.66 8.18 25.98
CA LEU A 257 -12.94 9.44 26.17
C LEU A 257 -13.88 10.57 26.64
N THR A 258 -15.17 10.51 26.29
CA THR A 258 -16.13 11.56 26.65
C THR A 258 -16.43 11.61 28.14
N ASP A 259 -16.16 10.55 28.90
CA ASP A 259 -16.34 10.54 30.35
C ASP A 259 -15.32 11.45 31.05
N ARG A 260 -14.13 11.60 30.46
CA ARG A 260 -13.07 12.51 30.94
C ARG A 260 -13.06 13.85 30.22
N PHE A 261 -13.49 13.87 28.97
CA PHE A 261 -13.49 15.05 28.10
C PHE A 261 -14.87 15.21 27.42
N PRO A 262 -15.84 15.86 28.09
CA PRO A 262 -17.17 16.04 27.53
C PRO A 262 -17.13 16.73 26.17
N VAL A 263 -18.00 16.28 25.25
CA VAL A 263 -18.11 16.91 23.92
C VAL A 263 -18.77 18.28 24.07
N ASN A 264 -18.07 19.30 23.59
CA ASN A 264 -18.57 20.68 23.62
C ASN A 264 -19.54 20.94 22.46
N SER A 265 -20.44 21.91 22.64
CA SER A 265 -21.38 22.33 21.59
C SER A 265 -20.69 22.99 20.39
N SER A 266 -19.54 23.63 20.61
CA SER A 266 -18.69 24.20 19.57
C SER A 266 -17.29 23.58 19.63
N ILE A 267 -16.78 23.14 18.48
CA ILE A 267 -15.44 22.53 18.38
C ILE A 267 -14.32 23.56 18.39
N SER A 268 -14.65 24.84 18.20
CA SER A 268 -13.69 25.96 18.24
C SER A 268 -13.67 26.69 19.58
N CYS A 269 -14.42 26.25 20.60
CA CYS A 269 -14.31 26.88 21.91
C CYS A 269 -12.95 26.58 22.55
N GLU A 270 -12.50 27.46 23.45
CA GLU A 270 -11.17 27.38 24.06
C GLU A 270 -10.96 26.05 24.79
N GLU A 271 -11.98 25.55 25.50
CA GLU A 271 -11.92 24.27 26.20
C GLU A 271 -11.77 23.08 25.25
N ALA A 272 -12.54 23.04 24.15
CA ALA A 272 -12.45 21.97 23.16
C ALA A 272 -11.06 21.95 22.50
N LEU A 273 -10.53 23.12 22.14
CA LEU A 273 -9.19 23.24 21.57
C LEU A 273 -8.11 22.83 22.58
N ARG A 274 -8.21 23.26 23.84
CA ARG A 274 -7.26 22.89 24.90
C ARG A 274 -7.23 21.37 25.11
N ASN A 275 -8.40 20.75 25.24
CA ASN A 275 -8.52 19.30 25.39
C ASN A 275 -7.98 18.56 24.15
N ALA A 276 -8.20 19.11 22.95
CA ALA A 276 -7.67 18.53 21.71
C ALA A 276 -6.14 18.55 21.64
N HIS A 277 -5.50 19.64 22.08
CA HIS A 277 -4.05 19.68 22.18
C HIS A 277 -3.54 18.68 23.22
N GLN A 278 -4.24 18.52 24.35
CA GLN A 278 -3.87 17.53 25.38
C GLN A 278 -3.93 16.09 24.85
N VAL A 279 -5.02 15.69 24.18
CA VAL A 279 -5.15 14.32 23.66
C VAL A 279 -4.30 14.05 22.40
N ALA A 280 -3.75 15.11 21.77
CA ALA A 280 -2.81 15.03 20.65
C ALA A 280 -1.34 14.93 21.10
N SER A 281 -1.07 14.97 22.41
CA SER A 281 0.27 14.81 22.97
C SER A 281 0.82 13.40 22.77
N CYS A 282 2.14 13.31 22.60
CA CYS A 282 2.87 12.05 22.50
C CYS A 282 2.88 11.27 23.83
N ALA A 283 2.84 11.98 24.96
CA ALA A 283 2.79 11.38 26.29
C ALA A 283 1.40 10.84 26.66
N PHE A 284 0.35 11.17 25.88
CA PHE A 284 -1.01 10.73 26.19
C PHE A 284 -1.16 9.20 26.24
N GLU A 285 -0.35 8.49 25.45
CA GLU A 285 -0.42 7.03 25.32
C GLU A 285 0.39 6.31 26.40
N GLN A 286 1.17 7.03 27.21
CA GLN A 286 2.01 6.45 28.25
C GLN A 286 1.15 5.80 29.34
N ASP A 287 1.50 4.57 29.72
CA ASP A 287 0.79 3.76 30.71
C ASP A 287 -0.70 3.55 30.39
N THR A 288 -1.05 3.58 29.09
CA THR A 288 -2.39 3.28 28.57
C THR A 288 -2.39 2.06 27.66
N GLU A 289 -3.57 1.61 27.27
CA GLU A 289 -3.74 0.50 26.31
C GLU A 289 -3.77 0.95 24.83
N TRP A 290 -3.44 2.21 24.54
CA TRP A 290 -3.38 2.71 23.15
C TRP A 290 -2.28 2.02 22.35
N GLY A 291 -2.65 1.49 21.18
CA GLY A 291 -1.76 0.74 20.30
C GLY A 291 -1.52 -0.71 20.71
N SER A 292 -1.73 -1.09 21.98
CA SER A 292 -1.69 -2.49 22.43
C SER A 292 -3.04 -3.18 22.29
N GLN A 293 -4.11 -2.59 22.86
CA GLN A 293 -5.48 -3.12 22.89
C GLN A 293 -6.55 -2.12 22.46
N MET A 294 -6.23 -0.82 22.38
CA MET A 294 -7.09 0.23 21.85
C MET A 294 -6.51 0.84 20.58
N GLY A 295 -7.38 1.32 19.70
CA GLY A 295 -7.01 1.95 18.45
C GLY A 295 -6.35 1.00 17.45
N PHE A 296 -5.66 1.58 16.48
CA PHE A 296 -4.80 0.90 15.52
C PHE A 296 -3.57 0.33 16.24
N ARG A 297 -3.25 -0.93 15.96
CA ARG A 297 -2.28 -1.74 16.69
C ARG A 297 -0.84 -1.40 16.30
N TYR A 298 0.04 -1.28 17.29
CA TYR A 298 1.47 -1.02 17.11
C TYR A 298 2.29 -2.32 17.05
N GLY A 299 3.50 -2.24 16.51
CA GLY A 299 4.47 -3.35 16.53
C GLY A 299 4.68 -4.08 15.21
N SER A 300 4.11 -3.57 14.12
CA SER A 300 4.41 -4.03 12.76
C SER A 300 4.38 -2.86 11.77
N LEU A 301 5.19 -2.92 10.72
CA LEU A 301 5.13 -2.01 9.57
C LEU A 301 3.88 -2.17 8.70
N VAL A 302 3.09 -3.22 8.91
CA VAL A 302 1.77 -3.42 8.29
C VAL A 302 0.70 -3.26 9.36
N GLU A 303 0.58 -2.04 9.90
CA GLU A 303 -0.38 -1.77 10.98
C GLU A 303 -1.82 -2.06 10.56
N ASP A 304 -2.10 -1.93 9.27
CA ASP A 304 -3.38 -2.17 8.65
C ASP A 304 -3.80 -3.64 8.80
N PHE A 305 -3.02 -4.55 8.22
CA PHE A 305 -3.15 -5.99 8.33
C PHE A 305 -3.14 -6.44 9.79
N PHE A 306 -2.21 -5.91 10.58
CA PHE A 306 -2.05 -6.31 11.98
C PHE A 306 -3.25 -5.89 12.85
N THR A 307 -3.79 -4.68 12.63
CA THR A 307 -4.99 -4.21 13.34
C THR A 307 -6.19 -5.08 13.01
N SER A 308 -6.48 -5.33 11.73
CA SER A 308 -7.62 -6.17 11.35
C SER A 308 -7.49 -7.60 11.87
N TYR A 309 -6.29 -8.16 11.83
CA TYR A 309 -6.02 -9.49 12.37
C TYR A 309 -6.31 -9.57 13.87
N CYS A 310 -5.86 -8.58 14.65
CA CYS A 310 -6.14 -8.52 16.09
C CYS A 310 -7.64 -8.39 16.36
N LEU A 311 -8.33 -7.51 15.64
CA LEU A 311 -9.79 -7.35 15.77
C LEU A 311 -10.53 -8.66 15.49
N GLN A 312 -10.17 -9.38 14.43
CA GLN A 312 -10.81 -10.66 14.13
C GLN A 312 -10.49 -11.74 15.19
N CYS A 313 -9.28 -11.75 15.74
CA CYS A 313 -8.92 -12.61 16.88
C CYS A 313 -9.69 -12.26 18.17
N GLU A 314 -10.08 -11.00 18.34
CA GLU A 314 -10.92 -10.52 19.44
C GLU A 314 -12.42 -10.83 19.22
N GLY A 315 -12.78 -11.41 18.07
CA GLY A 315 -14.17 -11.77 17.79
C GLY A 315 -14.91 -10.77 16.91
N TRP A 316 -14.28 -9.73 16.39
CA TRP A 316 -14.90 -8.84 15.41
C TRP A 316 -14.96 -9.45 14.00
N GLU A 317 -15.93 -8.98 13.21
CA GLU A 317 -16.09 -9.34 11.80
C GLU A 317 -15.89 -8.12 10.90
N SER A 318 -15.66 -8.34 9.61
CA SER A 318 -15.62 -7.32 8.58
C SER A 318 -16.46 -7.70 7.36
N VAL A 319 -16.71 -6.73 6.48
CA VAL A 319 -17.41 -6.95 5.21
C VAL A 319 -16.61 -6.35 4.06
N PHE A 320 -16.57 -7.05 2.93
CA PHE A 320 -16.01 -6.53 1.68
C PHE A 320 -17.09 -5.89 0.79
N CYS A 321 -16.90 -4.61 0.43
CA CYS A 321 -17.79 -3.89 -0.47
C CYS A 321 -17.09 -3.54 -1.80
N ASN A 322 -17.48 -4.22 -2.87
CA ASN A 322 -16.95 -3.99 -4.23
C ASN A 322 -18.06 -3.53 -5.19
N PRO A 323 -18.48 -2.25 -5.14
CA PRO A 323 -19.52 -1.74 -6.02
C PRO A 323 -19.05 -1.68 -7.49
N PRO A 324 -19.96 -1.78 -8.49
CA PRO A 324 -19.59 -1.75 -9.91
C PRO A 324 -18.81 -0.50 -10.34
N ARG A 325 -19.11 0.65 -9.73
CA ARG A 325 -18.28 1.85 -9.81
C ARG A 325 -17.29 1.80 -8.65
N PRO A 326 -15.96 1.77 -8.90
CA PRO A 326 -14.97 1.84 -7.83
C PRO A 326 -15.25 3.01 -6.89
N ALA A 327 -15.47 2.70 -5.61
CA ALA A 327 -15.81 3.70 -4.61
C ALA A 327 -14.64 4.62 -4.29
N PHE A 328 -13.44 4.05 -4.24
CA PHE A 328 -12.20 4.76 -3.99
C PHE A 328 -11.20 4.47 -5.11
N LEU A 329 -10.52 5.52 -5.56
CA LEU A 329 -9.46 5.44 -6.57
C LEU A 329 -8.20 6.09 -6.01
N GLY A 330 -7.06 5.43 -6.20
CA GLY A 330 -5.75 6.00 -5.86
C GLY A 330 -4.72 5.90 -6.98
N ASP A 331 -3.54 6.46 -6.74
CA ASP A 331 -2.44 6.42 -7.71
C ASP A 331 -1.50 5.24 -7.40
N ALA A 332 -1.20 4.45 -8.43
CA ALA A 332 -0.27 3.31 -8.34
C ALA A 332 1.20 3.75 -8.51
N PRO A 333 2.18 2.97 -8.01
CA PRO A 333 3.58 3.19 -8.32
C PRO A 333 3.86 3.10 -9.83
N ILE A 334 4.53 4.11 -10.39
CA ILE A 334 4.85 4.18 -11.83
C ILE A 334 6.27 3.70 -12.16
N THR A 335 7.05 3.29 -11.15
CA THR A 335 8.38 2.69 -11.32
C THR A 335 8.45 1.31 -10.69
N LEU A 336 9.25 0.41 -11.29
CA LEU A 336 9.45 -0.93 -10.74
C LEU A 336 10.12 -0.87 -9.36
N HIS A 337 11.03 0.08 -9.14
CA HIS A 337 11.72 0.23 -7.87
C HIS A 337 10.77 0.56 -6.72
N ASP A 338 9.83 1.49 -6.94
CA ASP A 338 8.86 1.88 -5.92
C ASP A 338 7.87 0.75 -5.64
N ALA A 339 7.38 0.07 -6.68
CA ALA A 339 6.51 -1.09 -6.55
C ALA A 339 7.18 -2.21 -5.71
N LEU A 340 8.45 -2.53 -6.00
CA LEU A 340 9.19 -3.54 -5.23
C LEU A 340 9.51 -3.07 -3.82
N SER A 341 9.84 -1.79 -3.63
CA SER A 341 10.12 -1.23 -2.31
C SER A 341 8.90 -1.24 -1.40
N GLN A 342 7.70 -1.03 -1.96
CA GLN A 342 6.44 -1.18 -1.24
C GLN A 342 6.24 -2.62 -0.75
N ILE A 343 6.34 -3.62 -1.64
CA ILE A 343 6.19 -5.04 -1.26
C ILE A 343 7.29 -5.50 -0.28
N LYS A 344 8.50 -4.95 -0.38
CA LYS A 344 9.57 -5.21 0.60
C LYS A 344 9.12 -4.80 2.01
N ARG A 345 8.56 -3.59 2.16
CA ARG A 345 8.05 -3.10 3.46
C ARG A 345 6.95 -4.00 4.01
N TRP A 346 6.02 -4.44 3.15
CA TRP A 346 4.99 -5.41 3.54
C TRP A 346 5.60 -6.73 4.00
N THR A 347 6.63 -7.22 3.32
CA THR A 347 7.33 -8.45 3.72
C THR A 347 7.97 -8.29 5.11
N VAL A 348 8.63 -7.17 5.38
CA VAL A 348 9.21 -6.90 6.72
C VAL A 348 8.10 -6.90 7.78
N GLY A 349 7.02 -6.16 7.57
CA GLY A 349 5.91 -6.08 8.52
C GLY A 349 5.23 -7.44 8.75
N ASN A 350 5.04 -8.24 7.70
CA ASN A 350 4.48 -9.58 7.81
C ASN A 350 5.37 -10.50 8.64
N MET A 351 6.70 -10.42 8.47
CA MET A 351 7.65 -11.15 9.33
C MET A 351 7.59 -10.69 10.78
N GLU A 352 7.43 -9.39 11.05
CA GLU A 352 7.21 -8.87 12.40
C GLU A 352 5.97 -9.50 13.04
N VAL A 353 4.87 -9.66 12.29
CA VAL A 353 3.66 -10.35 12.78
C VAL A 353 3.92 -11.84 13.02
N ILE A 354 4.54 -12.57 12.08
CA ILE A 354 4.84 -14.00 12.21
C ILE A 354 5.68 -14.31 13.44
N PHE A 355 6.66 -13.47 13.74
CA PHE A 355 7.57 -13.67 14.86
C PHE A 355 7.17 -12.93 16.14
N SER A 356 6.00 -12.29 16.15
CA SER A 356 5.41 -11.70 17.36
C SER A 356 4.70 -12.75 18.22
N LYS A 357 4.26 -12.33 19.42
CA LYS A 357 3.35 -13.12 20.27
C LYS A 357 1.98 -13.38 19.62
N TYR A 358 1.64 -12.61 18.58
CA TYR A 358 0.38 -12.68 17.86
C TYR A 358 0.47 -13.51 16.56
N CYS A 359 1.50 -14.35 16.39
CA CYS A 359 1.67 -15.21 15.21
C CYS A 359 0.35 -15.91 14.77
N PRO A 360 -0.13 -15.74 13.52
CA PRO A 360 -1.33 -16.40 13.00
C PRO A 360 -1.34 -17.93 13.19
N LEU A 361 -0.19 -18.59 13.05
CA LEU A 361 -0.11 -20.06 13.19
C LEU A 361 -0.31 -20.56 14.63
N LYS A 362 -0.07 -19.73 15.64
CA LYS A 362 -0.10 -20.13 17.07
C LYS A 362 -1.18 -19.40 17.86
N PHE A 363 -1.20 -18.07 17.77
CA PHE A 363 -2.18 -17.24 18.44
C PHE A 363 -3.51 -17.31 17.69
N GLY A 364 -3.49 -17.03 16.38
CA GLY A 364 -4.70 -17.00 15.54
C GLY A 364 -5.48 -18.31 15.57
N THR A 365 -4.80 -19.46 15.50
CA THR A 365 -5.44 -20.79 15.55
C THR A 365 -6.08 -21.11 16.91
N ARG A 366 -5.73 -20.38 17.98
CA ARG A 366 -6.32 -20.52 19.32
C ARG A 366 -7.45 -19.52 19.57
N THR A 367 -7.46 -18.38 18.87
CA THR A 367 -8.35 -17.24 19.16
C THR A 367 -9.38 -16.95 18.08
N ALA A 368 -9.13 -17.38 16.83
CA ALA A 368 -10.03 -17.21 15.69
C ALA A 368 -10.38 -18.57 15.06
N PRO A 369 -11.46 -18.66 14.26
CA PRO A 369 -11.76 -19.86 13.50
C PRO A 369 -10.59 -20.26 12.59
N LEU A 370 -10.40 -21.57 12.41
CA LEU A 370 -9.26 -22.13 11.68
C LEU A 370 -9.09 -21.50 10.29
N LEU A 371 -10.18 -21.38 9.54
CA LEU A 371 -10.13 -20.84 8.18
C LEU A 371 -9.73 -19.36 8.16
N THR A 372 -10.26 -18.53 9.08
CA THR A 372 -9.83 -17.14 9.27
C THR A 372 -8.33 -17.09 9.57
N SER A 373 -7.87 -17.91 10.51
CA SER A 373 -6.46 -17.97 10.87
C SER A 373 -5.57 -18.40 9.70
N MET A 374 -6.05 -19.30 8.84
CA MET A 374 -5.35 -19.71 7.62
C MET A 374 -5.27 -18.58 6.59
N CYS A 375 -6.32 -17.78 6.41
CA CYS A 375 -6.30 -16.60 5.53
C CYS A 375 -5.24 -15.59 5.97
N PHE A 376 -5.18 -15.25 7.27
CA PHE A 376 -4.13 -14.36 7.78
C PHE A 376 -2.74 -15.00 7.71
N ALA A 377 -2.61 -16.30 7.98
CA ALA A 377 -1.34 -16.99 7.85
C ALA A 377 -0.82 -17.00 6.41
N TYR A 378 -1.71 -17.16 5.41
CA TYR A 378 -1.37 -17.11 3.99
C TYR A 378 -0.67 -15.79 3.63
N TYR A 379 -1.27 -14.64 3.99
CA TYR A 379 -0.66 -13.34 3.73
C TYR A 379 0.58 -13.08 4.56
N ALA A 380 0.58 -13.47 5.83
CA ALA A 380 1.74 -13.26 6.70
C ALA A 380 2.97 -14.08 6.23
N LEU A 381 2.77 -15.25 5.62
CA LEU A 381 3.84 -16.13 5.14
C LEU A 381 4.17 -15.94 3.66
N TRP A 382 3.44 -15.10 2.91
CA TRP A 382 3.56 -15.04 1.46
C TRP A 382 4.98 -14.71 0.94
N GLY A 383 5.79 -13.99 1.73
CA GLY A 383 7.16 -13.66 1.35
C GLY A 383 8.10 -14.85 1.42
N ILE A 384 7.77 -15.90 2.18
CA ILE A 384 8.60 -17.10 2.33
C ILE A 384 8.67 -17.91 1.04
N TRP A 385 7.69 -17.74 0.13
CA TRP A 385 7.73 -18.33 -1.21
C TRP A 385 8.99 -17.93 -2.00
N CYS A 386 9.73 -16.89 -1.59
CA CYS A 386 11.03 -16.60 -2.18
C CYS A 386 12.03 -17.77 -2.10
N ILE A 387 11.95 -18.62 -1.07
CA ILE A 387 12.89 -19.73 -0.87
C ILE A 387 12.81 -20.73 -2.04
N PRO A 388 11.65 -21.34 -2.34
CA PRO A 388 11.54 -22.20 -3.50
C PRO A 388 11.78 -21.41 -4.79
N MET A 389 11.31 -20.17 -4.92
CA MET A 389 11.47 -19.40 -6.17
C MET A 389 12.94 -19.13 -6.52
N VAL A 390 13.74 -18.68 -5.56
CA VAL A 390 15.19 -18.49 -5.77
C VAL A 390 15.87 -19.84 -6.08
N THR A 391 15.45 -20.92 -5.42
CA THR A 391 15.96 -22.27 -5.71
C THR A 391 15.69 -22.66 -7.17
N TYR A 392 14.45 -22.55 -7.65
CA TYR A 392 14.08 -22.88 -9.03
C TYR A 392 14.63 -21.91 -10.08
N ALA A 393 15.00 -20.68 -9.68
CA ALA A 393 15.62 -19.70 -10.57
C ALA A 393 17.10 -19.99 -10.87
N PHE A 394 17.79 -20.77 -10.01
CA PHE A 394 19.21 -21.07 -10.13
C PHE A 394 19.53 -22.56 -10.28
N LEU A 395 18.95 -23.42 -9.44
CA LEU A 395 19.38 -24.82 -9.30
C LEU A 395 19.18 -25.63 -10.60
N PRO A 396 18.01 -25.61 -11.27
CA PRO A 396 17.83 -26.29 -12.56
C PRO A 396 18.79 -25.82 -13.66
N GLN A 397 19.06 -24.53 -13.71
CA GLN A 397 19.87 -23.86 -14.74
C GLN A 397 21.35 -24.21 -14.56
N ILE A 398 21.82 -24.19 -13.32
CA ILE A 398 23.19 -24.58 -12.99
C ILE A 398 23.37 -26.08 -13.25
N ALA A 399 22.40 -26.92 -12.87
CA ALA A 399 22.45 -28.35 -13.17
C ALA A 399 22.47 -28.60 -14.70
N LEU A 400 21.73 -27.82 -15.49
CA LEU A 400 21.79 -27.85 -16.95
C LEU A 400 23.20 -27.54 -17.50
N LEU A 401 23.89 -26.56 -16.92
CA LEU A 401 25.26 -26.22 -17.29
C LEU A 401 26.25 -27.36 -17.00
N HIS A 402 26.07 -28.09 -15.89
CA HIS A 402 26.91 -29.23 -15.53
C HIS A 402 26.44 -30.57 -16.13
N GLY A 403 25.29 -30.60 -16.82
CA GLY A 403 24.77 -31.84 -17.42
C GLY A 403 24.16 -32.81 -16.40
N VAL A 404 23.73 -32.30 -15.25
CA VAL A 404 23.13 -33.10 -14.17
C VAL A 404 21.60 -33.07 -14.27
N ALA A 405 21.00 -34.25 -14.38
CA ALA A 405 19.56 -34.42 -14.44
C ALA A 405 18.93 -34.26 -13.05
N LEU A 406 18.01 -33.31 -12.87
CA LEU A 406 17.28 -33.11 -11.61
C LEU A 406 15.85 -33.64 -11.65
N PHE A 407 15.28 -33.77 -12.86
CA PHE A 407 13.89 -34.16 -13.07
C PHE A 407 13.82 -35.51 -13.79
N PRO A 408 12.66 -36.20 -13.73
CA PRO A 408 12.43 -37.40 -14.51
C PRO A 408 12.60 -37.15 -16.01
N LYS A 409 12.96 -38.21 -16.73
CA LYS A 409 13.01 -38.19 -18.20
C LYS A 409 11.61 -37.94 -18.77
N VAL A 410 11.53 -37.42 -19.99
CA VAL A 410 10.24 -37.20 -20.67
C VAL A 410 9.47 -38.51 -20.88
N SER A 411 10.19 -39.62 -21.09
CA SER A 411 9.64 -40.97 -21.23
C SER A 411 9.15 -41.58 -19.91
N ASP A 412 9.47 -40.96 -18.76
CA ASP A 412 9.05 -41.43 -17.45
C ASP A 412 7.57 -41.08 -17.18
N PRO A 413 6.72 -42.02 -16.76
CA PRO A 413 5.32 -41.74 -16.42
C PRO A 413 5.12 -40.59 -15.41
N TRP A 414 6.06 -40.38 -14.48
CA TRP A 414 6.00 -39.30 -13.50
C TRP A 414 6.12 -37.92 -14.15
N PHE A 415 6.78 -37.79 -15.30
CA PHE A 415 6.86 -36.52 -16.05
C PHE A 415 5.46 -35.96 -16.35
N TYR A 416 4.53 -36.81 -16.78
CA TYR A 416 3.17 -36.39 -17.13
C TYR A 416 2.38 -35.87 -15.93
N ILE A 417 2.63 -36.42 -14.73
CA ILE A 417 2.01 -35.93 -13.49
C ILE A 417 2.50 -34.51 -13.18
N TYR A 418 3.80 -34.25 -13.26
CA TYR A 418 4.35 -32.91 -13.03
C TYR A 418 3.89 -31.90 -14.09
N ALA A 419 3.86 -32.32 -15.36
CA ALA A 419 3.34 -31.49 -16.45
C ALA A 419 1.86 -31.15 -16.24
N TYR A 420 1.03 -32.12 -15.84
CA TYR A 420 -0.37 -31.89 -15.52
C TYR A 420 -0.54 -30.91 -14.36
N ILE A 421 0.18 -31.09 -13.25
CA ILE A 421 0.08 -30.19 -12.08
C ILE A 421 0.47 -28.76 -12.47
N PHE A 422 1.56 -28.58 -13.23
CA PHE A 422 2.00 -27.28 -13.71
C PHE A 422 0.93 -26.61 -14.60
N LEU A 423 0.44 -27.33 -15.62
CA LEU A 423 -0.56 -26.79 -16.55
C LEU A 423 -1.89 -26.50 -15.85
N ALA A 424 -2.34 -27.39 -14.96
CA ALA A 424 -3.58 -27.21 -14.20
C ALA A 424 -3.50 -25.99 -13.28
N ALA A 425 -2.40 -25.80 -12.56
CA ALA A 425 -2.20 -24.65 -11.68
C ALA A 425 -2.19 -23.33 -12.47
N TYR A 426 -1.45 -23.25 -13.58
CA TYR A 426 -1.44 -22.06 -14.43
C TYR A 426 -2.79 -21.80 -15.11
N ALA A 427 -3.48 -22.85 -15.56
CA ALA A 427 -4.80 -22.73 -16.17
C ALA A 427 -5.86 -22.24 -15.17
N GLN A 428 -5.84 -22.78 -13.94
CA GLN A 428 -6.71 -22.31 -12.86
C GLN A 428 -6.42 -20.84 -12.54
N ASP A 429 -5.16 -20.48 -12.36
CA ASP A 429 -4.77 -19.11 -12.04
C ASP A 429 -5.20 -18.12 -13.13
N ALA A 430 -4.97 -18.47 -14.39
CA ALA A 430 -5.42 -17.68 -15.54
C ALA A 430 -6.95 -17.54 -15.57
N LEU A 431 -7.68 -18.63 -15.36
CA LEU A 431 -9.14 -18.62 -15.39
C LEU A 431 -9.71 -17.69 -14.30
N GLU A 432 -9.21 -17.78 -13.07
CA GLU A 432 -9.62 -16.91 -11.97
C GLU A 432 -9.31 -15.43 -12.27
N PHE A 433 -8.12 -15.14 -12.79
CA PHE A 433 -7.71 -13.79 -13.12
C PHE A 433 -8.57 -13.16 -14.22
N LEU A 434 -8.92 -13.95 -15.24
CA LEU A 434 -9.81 -13.55 -16.34
C LEU A 434 -11.26 -13.36 -15.86
N MET A 435 -11.77 -14.26 -15.01
CA MET A 435 -13.11 -14.13 -14.42
C MET A 435 -13.26 -12.86 -13.57
N ALA A 436 -12.17 -12.41 -12.95
CA ALA A 436 -12.15 -11.13 -12.25
C ALA A 436 -12.09 -9.90 -13.19
N GLY A 437 -12.19 -10.07 -14.52
CA GLY A 437 -12.12 -9.00 -15.52
C GLY A 437 -10.71 -8.68 -16.01
N GLY A 438 -9.79 -9.64 -15.92
CA GLY A 438 -8.40 -9.48 -16.36
C GLY A 438 -8.23 -9.78 -17.85
N THR A 439 -7.05 -9.52 -18.39
CA THR A 439 -6.66 -9.96 -19.74
C THR A 439 -5.51 -10.95 -19.66
N ILE A 440 -5.30 -11.75 -20.71
CA ILE A 440 -4.18 -12.71 -20.77
C ILE A 440 -2.84 -11.96 -20.65
N GLN A 441 -2.71 -10.79 -21.27
CA GLN A 441 -1.50 -9.98 -21.20
C GLN A 441 -1.23 -9.50 -19.77
N ARG A 442 -2.27 -8.98 -19.08
CA ARG A 442 -2.17 -8.57 -17.67
C ARG A 442 -1.85 -9.74 -16.75
N TRP A 443 -2.48 -10.89 -17.00
CA TRP A 443 -2.18 -12.12 -16.27
C TRP A 443 -0.72 -12.55 -16.43
N TRP A 444 -0.19 -12.54 -17.65
CA TRP A 444 1.22 -12.86 -17.89
C TRP A 444 2.17 -11.87 -17.22
N ASN A 445 1.82 -10.57 -17.21
CA ASN A 445 2.56 -9.55 -16.48
C ASN A 445 2.49 -9.74 -14.96
N ASP A 446 1.33 -10.12 -14.41
CA ASP A 446 1.17 -10.47 -13.00
C ASP A 446 2.05 -11.67 -12.62
N GLN A 447 2.07 -12.72 -13.44
CA GLN A 447 2.98 -13.86 -13.29
C GLN A 447 4.45 -13.44 -13.33
N ARG A 448 4.83 -12.58 -14.28
CA ARG A 448 6.20 -12.04 -14.37
C ARG A 448 6.58 -11.29 -13.10
N ILE A 449 5.68 -10.42 -12.62
CA ILE A 449 5.94 -9.61 -11.43
C ILE A 449 5.96 -10.46 -10.17
N TRP A 450 5.11 -11.48 -10.06
CA TRP A 450 5.18 -12.46 -8.98
C TRP A 450 6.57 -13.11 -8.93
N MET A 451 7.11 -13.56 -10.07
CA MET A 451 8.48 -14.08 -10.17
C MET A 451 9.54 -13.06 -9.75
N ILE A 452 9.44 -11.82 -10.25
CA ILE A 452 10.35 -10.73 -9.90
C ILE A 452 10.33 -10.48 -8.38
N ARG A 453 9.15 -10.39 -7.75
CA ARG A 453 9.01 -10.18 -6.30
C ARG A 453 9.69 -11.29 -5.50
N GLY A 454 9.50 -12.55 -5.92
CA GLY A 454 10.09 -13.74 -5.31
C GLY A 454 11.61 -13.74 -5.26
N VAL A 455 12.29 -13.10 -6.21
CA VAL A 455 13.76 -13.06 -6.26
C VAL A 455 14.34 -11.68 -5.89
N THR A 456 13.48 -10.73 -5.51
CA THR A 456 13.87 -9.37 -5.12
C THR A 456 13.27 -8.98 -3.76
N CYS A 457 12.14 -8.28 -3.74
CA CYS A 457 11.64 -7.63 -2.54
C CYS A 457 11.37 -8.60 -1.38
N HIS A 458 10.95 -9.84 -1.64
CA HIS A 458 10.74 -10.83 -0.58
C HIS A 458 12.04 -11.27 0.12
N PRO A 459 13.07 -11.79 -0.57
CA PRO A 459 14.32 -12.17 0.10
C PRO A 459 15.00 -10.96 0.76
N PHE A 460 15.01 -9.79 0.11
CA PHE A 460 15.57 -8.57 0.71
C PHE A 460 14.78 -8.12 1.95
N GLY A 461 13.45 -8.26 1.96
CA GLY A 461 12.62 -7.96 3.12
C GLY A 461 12.85 -8.92 4.30
N ILE A 462 13.01 -10.21 4.02
CA ILE A 462 13.35 -11.20 5.05
C ILE A 462 14.74 -10.95 5.63
N ILE A 463 15.74 -10.65 4.79
CA ILE A 463 17.09 -10.29 5.23
C ILE A 463 17.03 -9.04 6.11
N GLU A 464 16.32 -7.99 5.67
CA GLU A 464 16.15 -6.76 6.45
C GLU A 464 15.53 -7.03 7.82
N PHE A 465 14.48 -7.84 7.87
CA PHE A 465 13.86 -8.26 9.13
C PHE A 465 14.84 -8.99 10.06
N LEU A 466 15.61 -9.95 9.54
CA LEU A 466 16.59 -10.72 10.32
C LEU A 466 17.71 -9.83 10.86
N LEU A 467 18.20 -8.88 10.05
CA LEU A 467 19.22 -7.93 10.46
C LEU A 467 18.70 -6.95 11.53
N LYS A 468 17.46 -6.49 11.40
CA LYS A 468 16.78 -5.69 12.45
C LYS A 468 16.66 -6.47 13.75
N ARG A 469 16.22 -7.74 13.68
CA ARG A 469 16.04 -8.59 14.86
C ARG A 469 17.35 -8.90 15.59
N THR A 470 18.46 -8.97 14.86
CA THR A 470 19.80 -9.22 15.43
C THR A 470 20.51 -7.93 15.87
N GLY A 471 19.89 -6.76 15.67
CA GLY A 471 20.47 -5.46 16.04
C GLY A 471 21.61 -4.98 15.13
N ILE A 472 21.83 -5.64 13.99
CA ILE A 472 22.96 -5.36 13.08
C ILE A 472 22.70 -4.10 12.24
N SER A 473 21.43 -3.74 12.00
CA SER A 473 21.07 -2.59 11.16
C SER A 473 19.76 -1.93 11.56
N ASN A 474 19.77 -0.60 11.67
CA ASN A 474 18.58 0.23 11.63
C ASN A 474 18.41 0.76 10.19
N PHE A 475 17.81 -0.03 9.31
CA PHE A 475 17.40 0.49 8.00
C PHE A 475 16.28 1.52 8.22
N GLY A 476 16.56 2.77 7.87
CA GLY A 476 15.59 3.86 7.93
C GLY A 476 14.34 3.58 7.09
N PHE A 477 13.20 4.11 7.54
CA PHE A 477 11.97 4.05 6.78
C PHE A 477 12.06 5.01 5.58
N ASN A 478 12.26 4.46 4.38
CA ASN A 478 12.20 5.26 3.15
C ASN A 478 10.76 5.32 2.66
N ILE A 479 10.23 6.55 2.59
CA ILE A 479 8.96 6.84 1.94
C ILE A 479 9.19 6.69 0.43
N THR A 480 8.34 5.90 -0.23
CA THR A 480 8.30 5.85 -1.70
C THR A 480 7.84 7.21 -2.22
N SER A 481 8.68 7.87 -3.03
CA SER A 481 8.28 9.10 -3.69
C SER A 481 7.16 8.78 -4.67
N LYS A 482 6.06 9.54 -4.61
CA LYS A 482 5.01 9.52 -5.62
C LYS A 482 5.10 10.74 -6.54
N VAL A 483 6.20 11.47 -6.48
CA VAL A 483 6.46 12.61 -7.36
C VAL A 483 6.73 12.05 -8.75
N MET A 484 5.92 12.48 -9.72
CA MET A 484 6.00 12.03 -11.10
C MET A 484 7.06 12.86 -11.83
N GLU A 485 8.15 12.23 -12.25
CA GLU A 485 8.98 12.80 -13.31
C GLU A 485 8.30 12.53 -14.67
N ASP A 486 8.19 13.55 -15.53
CA ASP A 486 7.46 13.45 -16.79
C ASP A 486 7.95 12.30 -17.68
N GLU A 487 9.26 12.04 -17.70
CA GLU A 487 9.83 10.93 -18.47
C GLU A 487 9.46 9.56 -17.90
N GLN A 488 9.44 9.40 -16.57
CA GLN A 488 9.04 8.14 -15.92
C GLN A 488 7.56 7.85 -16.20
N SER A 489 6.71 8.88 -16.10
CA SER A 489 5.29 8.78 -16.41
C SER A 489 5.02 8.38 -17.86
N LYS A 490 5.80 8.94 -18.80
CA LYS A 490 5.69 8.59 -20.21
C LYS A 490 6.02 7.11 -20.46
N ARG A 491 7.15 6.64 -19.91
CA ARG A 491 7.57 5.22 -20.01
C ARG A 491 6.52 4.28 -19.45
N TYR A 492 5.98 4.60 -18.29
CA TYR A 492 4.94 3.79 -17.66
C TYR A 492 3.70 3.69 -18.56
N THR A 493 3.24 4.82 -19.10
CA THR A 493 2.08 4.88 -20.01
C THR A 493 2.28 4.06 -21.29
N GLU A 494 3.52 3.99 -21.78
CA GLU A 494 3.92 3.20 -22.96
C GLU A 494 4.12 1.70 -22.65
N GLY A 495 3.95 1.27 -21.40
CA GLY A 495 4.13 -0.13 -21.00
C GLY A 495 5.60 -0.56 -20.91
N ILE A 496 6.51 0.37 -20.63
CA ILE A 496 7.95 0.11 -20.54
C ILE A 496 8.40 0.10 -19.08
N MET A 497 8.95 -1.03 -18.63
CA MET A 497 9.48 -1.18 -17.26
C MET A 497 10.70 -0.28 -17.01
N ASP A 498 10.77 0.35 -15.84
CA ASP A 498 11.87 1.26 -15.47
C ASP A 498 12.92 0.54 -14.60
N PHE A 499 14.17 0.51 -15.10
CA PHE A 499 15.34 -0.05 -14.41
C PHE A 499 16.42 1.01 -14.13
N GLY A 500 16.12 2.30 -14.30
CA GLY A 500 17.09 3.41 -14.29
C GLY A 500 17.80 3.64 -12.96
N VAL A 501 17.24 3.15 -11.87
CA VAL A 501 17.80 3.31 -10.51
C VAL A 501 18.83 2.23 -10.21
N ALA A 502 19.99 2.61 -9.66
CA ALA A 502 20.95 1.63 -9.14
C ALA A 502 20.40 0.98 -7.86
N SER A 503 19.98 -0.28 -7.95
CA SER A 503 19.36 -1.00 -6.82
C SER A 503 19.87 -2.44 -6.69
N PRO A 504 20.04 -2.96 -5.46
CA PRO A 504 20.29 -4.38 -5.22
C PRO A 504 19.23 -5.32 -5.82
N PHE A 505 17.98 -4.85 -5.95
CA PHE A 505 16.92 -5.62 -6.62
C PHE A 505 17.30 -5.94 -8.07
N PHE A 506 17.84 -4.95 -8.79
CA PHE A 506 18.18 -5.10 -10.19
C PHE A 506 19.49 -5.86 -10.39
N VAL A 507 20.39 -5.85 -9.40
CA VAL A 507 21.54 -6.76 -9.37
C VAL A 507 21.08 -8.22 -9.29
N SER A 508 20.11 -8.53 -8.41
CA SER A 508 19.53 -9.87 -8.31
C SER A 508 18.88 -10.30 -9.63
N LEU A 509 18.01 -9.45 -10.20
CA LEU A 509 17.35 -9.72 -11.48
C LEU A 509 18.33 -9.90 -12.64
N GLY A 510 19.32 -9.01 -12.75
CA GLY A 510 20.35 -9.11 -13.78
C GLY A 510 21.14 -10.41 -13.68
N THR A 511 21.51 -10.82 -12.47
CA THR A 511 22.25 -12.08 -12.24
C THR A 511 21.43 -13.29 -12.66
N ILE A 512 20.15 -13.34 -12.25
CA ILE A 512 19.23 -14.44 -12.61
C ILE A 512 19.01 -14.49 -14.11
N ALA A 513 18.75 -13.35 -14.73
CA ALA A 513 18.56 -13.26 -16.18
C ALA A 513 19.79 -13.79 -16.93
N ILE A 514 21.00 -13.33 -16.58
CA ILE A 514 22.23 -13.81 -17.23
C ILE A 514 22.43 -15.31 -17.05
N VAL A 515 22.28 -15.85 -15.82
CA VAL A 515 22.43 -17.29 -15.57
C VAL A 515 21.45 -18.10 -16.42
N ASN A 516 20.18 -17.68 -16.47
CA ASN A 516 19.14 -18.38 -17.25
C ASN A 516 19.41 -18.31 -18.76
N LEU A 517 19.87 -17.16 -19.26
CA LEU A 517 20.25 -17.02 -20.67
C LEU A 517 21.42 -17.92 -21.05
N ILE A 518 22.49 -17.93 -20.26
CA ILE A 518 23.67 -18.78 -20.51
C ILE A 518 23.27 -20.25 -20.43
N ALA A 519 22.52 -20.65 -19.40
CA ALA A 519 22.05 -22.03 -19.24
C ALA A 519 21.17 -22.48 -20.42
N PHE A 520 20.24 -21.64 -20.86
CA PHE A 520 19.37 -21.95 -21.99
C PHE A 520 20.16 -22.11 -23.30
N LEU A 521 21.02 -21.15 -23.63
CA LEU A 521 21.83 -21.20 -24.85
C LEU A 521 22.79 -22.40 -24.85
N MET A 522 23.46 -22.67 -23.74
CA MET A 522 24.34 -23.84 -23.61
C MET A 522 23.57 -25.14 -23.64
N GLY A 523 22.38 -25.18 -23.03
CA GLY A 523 21.47 -26.33 -23.08
C GLY A 523 20.98 -26.64 -24.50
N LEU A 524 20.67 -25.60 -25.29
CA LEU A 524 20.35 -25.75 -26.72
C LEU A 524 21.54 -26.28 -27.51
N VAL A 525 22.75 -25.76 -27.28
CA VAL A 525 23.97 -26.25 -27.94
C VAL A 525 24.23 -27.73 -27.60
N LYS A 526 24.05 -28.12 -26.34
CA LYS A 526 24.16 -29.52 -25.90
C LYS A 526 23.14 -30.41 -26.60
N THR A 527 21.88 -29.97 -26.63
CA THR A 527 20.78 -30.64 -27.30
C THR A 527 21.03 -30.88 -28.79
N LEU A 528 21.63 -29.91 -29.49
CA LEU A 528 21.98 -30.04 -30.91
C LEU A 528 23.13 -31.04 -31.16
N ARG A 529 23.92 -31.36 -30.13
CA ARG A 529 25.03 -32.33 -30.24
C ARG A 529 24.58 -33.75 -29.89
N GLU A 530 23.69 -33.90 -28.92
CA GLU A 530 23.27 -35.19 -28.38
C GLU A 530 21.75 -35.21 -28.14
N GLU A 531 21.01 -35.99 -28.94
CA GLU A 531 19.53 -36.05 -28.85
C GLU A 531 19.03 -36.55 -27.49
N ILE A 532 19.80 -37.41 -26.82
CA ILE A 532 19.45 -37.96 -25.49
C ILE A 532 19.33 -36.87 -24.41
N ILE A 533 19.95 -35.70 -24.63
CA ILE A 533 19.89 -34.59 -23.69
C ILE A 533 18.49 -33.99 -23.62
N ILE A 534 17.71 -33.98 -24.71
CA ILE A 534 16.30 -33.59 -24.67
C ILE A 534 15.53 -34.55 -23.77
N GLU A 535 15.71 -35.86 -23.96
CA GLU A 535 14.98 -36.86 -23.19
C GLU A 535 15.25 -36.72 -21.68
N VAL A 536 16.48 -36.38 -21.30
CA VAL A 536 16.94 -36.38 -19.90
C VAL A 536 16.83 -35.01 -19.22
N MET A 537 16.94 -33.91 -19.97
CA MET A 537 17.06 -32.55 -19.40
C MET A 537 16.01 -31.56 -19.90
N PHE A 538 14.94 -32.06 -20.53
CA PHE A 538 13.86 -31.22 -21.09
C PHE A 538 13.33 -30.20 -20.08
N LEU A 539 13.06 -30.60 -18.83
CA LEU A 539 12.47 -29.69 -17.84
C LEU A 539 13.42 -28.57 -17.42
N GLN A 540 14.72 -28.85 -17.25
CA GLN A 540 15.68 -27.78 -16.99
C GLN A 540 15.78 -26.81 -18.18
N LEU A 541 15.79 -27.35 -19.41
CA LEU A 541 15.82 -26.53 -20.62
C LEU A 541 14.55 -25.68 -20.74
N PHE A 542 13.38 -26.26 -20.52
CA PHE A 542 12.08 -25.59 -20.50
C PHE A 542 12.04 -24.47 -19.45
N LEU A 543 12.42 -24.75 -18.20
CA LEU A 543 12.43 -23.76 -17.12
C LEU A 543 13.38 -22.59 -17.42
N SER A 544 14.59 -22.88 -17.92
CA SER A 544 15.53 -21.83 -18.32
C SER A 544 14.98 -20.97 -19.46
N GLY A 545 14.36 -21.57 -20.47
CA GLY A 545 13.70 -20.86 -21.56
C GLY A 545 12.51 -20.01 -21.09
N PHE A 546 11.68 -20.56 -20.20
CA PHE A 546 10.54 -19.86 -19.60
C PHE A 546 10.99 -18.60 -18.83
N LEU A 547 12.07 -18.72 -18.05
CA LEU A 547 12.65 -17.58 -17.34
C LEU A 547 13.35 -16.58 -18.27
N VAL A 548 13.96 -17.03 -19.37
CA VAL A 548 14.50 -16.15 -20.42
C VAL A 548 13.38 -15.30 -21.04
N VAL A 549 12.25 -15.91 -21.41
CA VAL A 549 11.10 -15.17 -21.97
C VAL A 549 10.56 -14.14 -20.97
N ASN A 550 10.45 -14.52 -19.69
CA ASN A 550 9.97 -13.61 -18.65
C ASN A 550 10.99 -12.51 -18.27
N SER A 551 12.27 -12.74 -18.51
CA SER A 551 13.36 -11.78 -18.28
C SER A 551 13.61 -10.85 -19.48
N TRP A 552 12.81 -10.92 -20.54
CA TRP A 552 12.99 -10.09 -21.72
C TRP A 552 13.17 -8.58 -21.42
N PRO A 553 12.32 -7.95 -20.57
CA PRO A 553 12.49 -6.54 -20.22
C PRO A 553 13.83 -6.22 -19.53
N VAL A 554 14.40 -7.20 -18.82
CA VAL A 554 15.70 -7.08 -18.14
C VAL A 554 16.82 -7.05 -19.18
N TYR A 555 16.83 -7.95 -20.16
CA TYR A 555 17.84 -7.95 -21.23
C TYR A 555 17.77 -6.68 -22.07
N GLU A 556 16.55 -6.24 -22.40
CA GLU A 556 16.32 -4.99 -23.12
C GLU A 556 16.92 -3.80 -22.35
N ALA A 557 16.63 -3.71 -21.05
CA ALA A 557 17.18 -2.66 -20.19
C ALA A 557 18.70 -2.72 -20.01
N MET A 558 19.30 -3.91 -20.03
CA MET A 558 20.75 -4.08 -19.90
C MET A 558 21.52 -3.75 -21.19
N LEU A 559 20.99 -4.16 -22.35
CA LEU A 559 21.75 -4.24 -23.59
C LEU A 559 21.26 -3.28 -24.70
N LEU A 560 19.95 -3.05 -24.80
CA LEU A 560 19.34 -2.39 -25.96
C LEU A 560 18.95 -0.93 -25.68
N ARG A 561 18.51 -0.64 -24.46
CA ARG A 561 18.00 0.69 -24.09
C ARG A 561 19.08 1.76 -24.00
N ARG A 562 18.68 2.99 -24.33
CA ARG A 562 19.53 4.20 -24.31
C ARG A 562 18.91 5.37 -23.54
N ASP A 563 17.66 5.23 -23.11
CA ASP A 563 16.91 6.22 -22.37
C ASP A 563 17.13 6.09 -20.85
N GLY A 564 16.52 6.98 -20.06
CA GLY A 564 16.71 7.05 -18.60
C GLY A 564 16.28 5.80 -17.82
N GLY A 565 15.41 4.95 -18.39
CA GLY A 565 15.01 3.68 -17.75
C GLY A 565 15.94 2.50 -18.04
N ARG A 566 17.06 2.72 -18.75
CA ARG A 566 18.13 1.73 -18.96
C ARG A 566 18.73 1.30 -17.62
N MET A 567 19.02 0.01 -17.47
CA MET A 567 19.73 -0.49 -16.29
C MET A 567 21.14 0.14 -16.19
N PRO A 568 21.52 0.73 -15.05
CA PRO A 568 22.83 1.33 -14.87
C PRO A 568 23.96 0.33 -15.11
N TRP A 569 25.01 0.76 -15.83
CA TRP A 569 26.13 -0.11 -16.20
C TRP A 569 26.80 -0.79 -14.99
N LYS A 570 26.88 -0.10 -13.85
CA LYS A 570 27.42 -0.65 -12.60
C LYS A 570 26.62 -1.87 -12.13
N VAL A 571 25.29 -1.81 -12.22
CA VAL A 571 24.40 -2.93 -11.86
C VAL A 571 24.64 -4.10 -12.79
N SER A 572 24.74 -3.87 -14.10
CA SER A 572 25.03 -4.92 -15.08
C SER A 572 26.39 -5.58 -14.85
N ILE A 573 27.46 -4.82 -14.59
CA ILE A 573 28.79 -5.38 -14.32
C ILE A 573 28.80 -6.23 -13.05
N ILE A 574 28.18 -5.75 -11.96
CA ILE A 574 28.07 -6.53 -10.72
C ILE A 574 27.30 -7.82 -10.98
N SER A 575 26.23 -7.77 -11.77
CA SER A 575 25.41 -8.94 -12.10
C SER A 575 26.19 -9.99 -12.90
N ILE A 576 27.01 -9.57 -13.87
CA ILE A 576 27.90 -10.44 -14.64
C ILE A 576 28.95 -11.07 -13.73
N PHE A 577 29.57 -10.26 -12.85
CA PHE A 577 30.57 -10.74 -11.91
C PHE A 577 30.00 -11.79 -10.95
N LEU A 578 28.82 -11.53 -10.37
CA LEU A 578 28.13 -12.49 -9.50
C LEU A 578 27.74 -13.77 -10.26
N THR A 579 27.33 -13.66 -11.52
CA THR A 579 27.08 -14.83 -12.38
C THR A 579 28.33 -15.69 -12.53
N GLY A 580 29.50 -15.07 -12.77
CA GLY A 580 30.78 -15.77 -12.85
C GLY A 580 31.15 -16.48 -11.54
N ILE A 581 30.95 -15.82 -10.39
CA ILE A 581 31.16 -16.42 -9.06
C ILE A 581 30.24 -17.62 -8.86
N LEU A 582 28.94 -17.48 -9.16
CA LEU A 582 27.96 -18.56 -9.00
C LEU A 582 28.33 -19.76 -9.88
N TYR A 583 28.72 -19.52 -11.13
CA TYR A 583 29.17 -20.58 -12.02
C TYR A 583 30.43 -21.28 -11.47
N TYR A 584 31.44 -20.52 -11.04
CA TYR A 584 32.65 -21.08 -10.46
C TYR A 584 32.37 -21.89 -9.17
N ALA A 585 31.58 -21.34 -8.25
CA ALA A 585 31.20 -22.01 -7.02
C ALA A 585 30.41 -23.30 -7.30
N SER A 586 29.53 -23.30 -8.30
CA SER A 586 28.73 -24.46 -8.66
C SER A 586 29.57 -25.65 -9.15
N TYR A 587 30.76 -25.40 -9.72
CA TYR A 587 31.67 -26.47 -10.13
C TYR A 587 32.01 -27.40 -8.95
N PHE A 588 32.25 -26.84 -7.77
CA PHE A 588 32.54 -27.63 -6.57
C PHE A 588 31.34 -28.37 -6.00
N VAL A 589 30.11 -27.94 -6.30
CA VAL A 589 28.90 -28.62 -5.81
C VAL A 589 28.54 -29.81 -6.70
N PHE A 590 28.75 -29.69 -8.02
CA PHE A 590 28.32 -30.68 -9.00
C PHE A 590 29.43 -31.64 -9.46
N ASN A 591 30.71 -31.38 -9.10
CA ASN A 591 31.86 -32.21 -9.49
C ASN A 591 32.65 -32.78 -8.30
N ILE A 592 32.06 -32.75 -7.09
CA ILE A 592 32.45 -33.61 -5.96
C ILE A 592 31.51 -34.80 -5.96
#